data_AF-A0A7V2MXA8-F1
#
_entry.id   AF-A0A7V2MXA8-F1
#
_cell.length_a   1.000
_cell.length_b   1.000
_cell.length_c   1.000
_cell.angle_alpha   90.00
_cell.angle_beta   90.00
_cell.angle_gamma   90.00
#
_symmetry.space_group_name_H-M   'P 1'
#
loop_
_entity.id
_entity.type
_entity.pdbx_description
1 polymer ?
#
loop_
_entity_poly.entity_id
_entity_poly.type
_entity_poly.pdbx_seq_one_letter_code
_entity_poly.pdbx_strand_id
1 'polypeptide(L)'
;MATNLLLPTTMATVPTRSGAPTPAQDGLVAALGRLARLELELGAAELRRLARAAGVAAAAAALGGVTLVAALVVLLAAALAPLVGARGAHLALAGGAALVPAVAALAWGVGRLRALGRPRLTLTSVEETWRWLGAQLRSRLTLR
;
A
#
# COMPACT_ATOMS: atom_id res chain seq x y z
N MET A 1 13.49 51.33 17.44
CA MET A 1 13.20 50.47 18.61
C MET A 1 13.61 49.06 18.25
N ALA A 2 14.63 48.56 18.95
CA ALA A 2 15.17 47.22 18.79
C ALA A 2 14.38 46.23 19.66
N THR A 3 14.01 45.08 19.11
CA THR A 3 13.72 43.89 19.92
C THR A 3 14.30 42.67 19.21
N ASN A 4 15.52 42.35 19.61
CA ASN A 4 16.17 41.06 19.43
C ASN A 4 15.31 39.97 20.06
N LEU A 5 14.78 39.03 19.27
CA LEU A 5 14.27 37.75 19.75
C LEU A 5 15.31 36.68 19.43
N LEU A 6 16.37 36.64 20.24
CA LEU A 6 17.30 35.51 20.31
C LEU A 6 16.61 34.40 21.11
N LEU A 7 15.90 33.51 20.43
CA LEU A 7 15.55 32.20 20.99
C LEU A 7 16.82 31.34 21.01
N PRO A 8 17.28 30.83 22.16
CA PRO A 8 18.32 29.82 22.18
C PRO A 8 17.73 28.54 21.59
N THR A 9 18.15 28.19 20.37
CA THR A 9 17.93 26.87 19.79
C THR A 9 18.68 25.87 20.65
N THR A 10 17.99 25.24 21.59
CA THR A 10 18.48 24.09 22.34
C THR A 10 18.76 22.98 21.33
N MET A 11 20.02 22.89 20.86
CA MET A 11 20.49 21.69 20.19
C MET A 11 20.33 20.54 21.17
N ALA A 12 19.49 19.57 20.80
CA ALA A 12 19.50 18.27 21.43
C ALA A 12 20.92 17.69 21.27
N THR A 13 21.69 17.66 22.36
CA THR A 13 22.97 16.96 22.41
C THR A 13 22.71 15.50 22.12
N VAL A 14 23.06 15.05 20.92
CA VAL A 14 23.10 13.65 20.54
C VAL A 14 24.12 12.97 21.45
N PRO A 15 23.75 11.99 22.30
CA PRO A 15 24.73 11.24 23.04
C PRO A 15 25.51 10.40 22.05
N THR A 16 26.75 10.81 21.74
CA THR A 16 27.71 9.95 21.06
C THR A 16 28.00 8.77 21.98
N ARG A 17 27.46 7.60 21.64
CA ARG A 17 27.74 6.34 22.33
C ARG A 17 29.20 5.95 22.10
N SER A 18 30.10 6.50 22.90
CA SER A 18 31.49 6.08 23.01
C SER A 18 31.53 4.71 23.68
N GLY A 19 31.53 3.66 22.87
CA GLY A 19 31.54 2.28 23.32
C GLY A 19 31.25 1.30 22.19
N ALA A 20 31.95 1.46 21.07
CA ALA A 20 31.98 0.44 20.03
C ALA A 20 33.08 -0.58 20.39
N PRO A 21 32.78 -1.88 20.55
CA PRO A 21 33.83 -2.90 20.56
C PRO A 21 34.54 -2.85 19.19
N THR A 22 35.87 -2.76 19.23
CA THR A 22 36.75 -2.77 18.06
C THR A 22 36.35 -3.87 17.06
N PRO A 23 36.03 -3.53 15.80
CA PRO A 23 35.78 -4.54 14.80
C PRO A 23 37.10 -5.22 14.46
N ALA A 24 37.28 -6.45 14.96
CA ALA A 24 38.18 -7.40 14.34
C ALA A 24 37.87 -7.46 12.83
N GLN A 25 38.87 -7.73 12.01
CA GLN A 25 38.82 -7.64 10.55
C GLN A 25 37.81 -8.60 9.88
N ASP A 26 37.12 -9.43 10.66
CA ASP A 26 35.88 -10.15 10.34
C ASP A 26 34.62 -9.23 10.25
N GLY A 27 34.78 -7.94 10.57
CA GLY A 27 33.71 -7.05 11.02
C GLY A 27 32.95 -6.27 9.95
N LEU A 28 33.44 -6.15 8.71
CA LEU A 28 32.74 -5.38 7.67
C LEU A 28 31.77 -6.25 6.85
N VAL A 29 32.22 -7.41 6.38
CA VAL A 29 31.39 -8.32 5.58
C VAL A 29 30.23 -8.87 6.41
N ALA A 30 30.47 -9.22 7.68
CA ALA A 30 29.43 -9.66 8.59
C ALA A 30 28.44 -8.53 8.93
N ALA A 31 28.90 -7.27 9.04
CA ALA A 31 28.02 -6.12 9.25
C ALA A 31 27.18 -5.81 8.01
N LEU A 32 27.77 -5.85 6.82
CA LEU A 32 27.07 -5.67 5.54
C LEU A 32 26.05 -6.80 5.29
N GLY A 33 26.40 -8.04 5.61
CA GLY A 33 25.48 -9.18 5.53
C GLY A 33 24.28 -9.03 6.48
N ARG A 34 24.50 -8.54 7.70
CA ARG A 34 23.40 -8.21 8.64
C ARG A 34 22.53 -7.06 8.12
N LEU A 35 23.14 -6.02 7.56
CA LEU A 35 22.42 -4.87 7.01
C LEU A 35 21.56 -5.28 5.81
N ALA A 36 22.14 -6.04 4.86
CA ALA A 36 21.42 -6.56 3.71
C ALA A 36 20.25 -7.48 4.11
N ARG A 37 20.45 -8.33 5.13
CA ARG A 37 19.39 -9.17 5.67
C ARG A 37 18.28 -8.35 6.31
N LEU A 38 18.62 -7.31 7.07
CA LEU A 38 17.63 -6.42 7.69
C LEU A 38 16.84 -5.64 6.63
N GLU A 39 17.48 -5.15 5.57
CA GLU A 39 16.77 -4.51 4.45
C GLU A 39 15.86 -5.47 3.71
N LEU A 40 16.30 -6.72 3.47
CA LEU A 40 15.46 -7.75 2.86
C LEU A 40 14.26 -8.11 3.74
N GLU A 41 14.46 -8.22 5.06
CA GLU A 41 13.37 -8.48 6.01
C GLU A 41 12.37 -7.31 6.05
N LEU A 42 12.86 -6.07 5.97
CA LEU A 42 12.02 -4.87 5.91
C LEU A 42 11.25 -4.80 4.60
N GLY A 43 11.91 -5.05 3.46
CA GLY A 43 11.29 -5.11 2.14
C GLY A 43 10.23 -6.21 2.05
N ALA A 44 10.50 -7.39 2.62
CA ALA A 44 9.52 -8.46 2.69
C ALA A 44 8.35 -8.14 3.63
N ALA A 45 8.59 -7.41 4.73
CA ALA A 45 7.52 -6.93 5.59
C ALA A 45 6.63 -5.90 4.88
N GLU A 46 7.23 -4.97 4.14
CA GLU A 46 6.51 -3.95 3.38
C GLU A 46 5.71 -4.57 2.23
N LEU A 47 6.30 -5.49 1.47
CA LEU A 47 5.59 -6.22 0.42
C LEU A 47 4.40 -7.01 0.99
N ARG A 48 4.56 -7.65 2.16
CA ARG A 48 3.44 -8.32 2.84
C ARG A 48 2.36 -7.36 3.33
N ARG A 49 2.70 -6.12 3.69
CA ARG A 49 1.72 -5.08 4.06
C ARG A 49 0.95 -4.62 2.83
N LEU A 50 1.65 -4.35 1.73
CA LEU A 50 1.06 -3.97 0.44
C LEU A 50 0.17 -5.08 -0.12
N ALA A 51 0.64 -6.33 -0.11
CA ALA A 51 -0.14 -7.48 -0.56
C ALA A 51 -1.43 -7.66 0.25
N ARG A 52 -1.36 -7.52 1.58
CA ARG A 52 -2.56 -7.55 2.44
C ARG A 52 -3.51 -6.40 2.14
N ALA A 53 -3.00 -5.17 2.03
CA ALA A 53 -3.82 -4.01 1.71
C ALA A 53 -4.50 -4.13 0.33
N ALA A 54 -3.77 -4.62 -0.67
CA ALA A 54 -4.32 -4.90 -1.99
C ALA A 54 -5.36 -6.03 -1.93
N GLY A 55 -5.08 -7.10 -1.20
CA GLY A 55 -6.01 -8.22 -1.01
C GLY A 55 -7.33 -7.78 -0.37
N VAL A 56 -7.28 -6.97 0.69
CA VAL A 56 -8.48 -6.43 1.35
C VAL A 56 -9.28 -5.53 0.40
N ALA A 57 -8.59 -4.64 -0.33
CA ALA A 57 -9.26 -3.75 -1.30
C ALA A 57 -9.90 -4.54 -2.45
N ALA A 58 -9.23 -5.59 -2.95
CA ALA A 58 -9.75 -6.48 -3.98
C ALA A 58 -10.95 -7.29 -3.48
N ALA A 59 -10.88 -7.83 -2.27
CA ALA A 59 -12.00 -8.56 -1.66
C ALA A 59 -13.23 -7.65 -1.48
N ALA A 60 -13.02 -6.43 -0.97
CA ALA A 60 -14.11 -5.46 -0.81
C ALA A 60 -14.73 -5.06 -2.16
N ALA A 61 -13.91 -4.85 -3.19
CA ALA A 61 -14.41 -4.57 -4.55
C ALA A 61 -15.19 -5.75 -5.12
N ALA A 62 -14.68 -6.97 -5.00
CA ALA A 62 -15.34 -8.17 -5.50
C ALA A 62 -16.69 -8.40 -4.81
N LEU A 63 -16.72 -8.34 -3.47
CA LEU A 63 -17.95 -8.46 -2.70
C LEU A 63 -18.93 -7.36 -3.04
N GLY A 64 -18.49 -6.09 -3.09
CA GLY A 64 -19.32 -4.97 -3.49
C GLY A 64 -19.92 -5.16 -4.89
N GLY A 65 -19.14 -5.68 -5.85
CA GLY A 65 -19.61 -5.99 -7.20
C GLY A 65 -20.69 -7.08 -7.21
N VAL A 66 -20.47 -8.18 -6.51
CA VAL A 66 -21.45 -9.28 -6.40
C VAL A 66 -22.74 -8.78 -5.75
N THR A 67 -22.64 -8.05 -4.64
CA THR A 67 -23.80 -7.48 -3.95
C THR A 67 -24.54 -6.48 -4.83
N LEU A 68 -23.83 -5.67 -5.63
CA LEU A 68 -24.44 -4.72 -6.55
C LEU A 68 -25.26 -5.43 -7.64
N VAL A 69 -24.71 -6.49 -8.24
CA VAL A 69 -25.43 -7.30 -9.24
C VAL A 69 -26.68 -7.91 -8.62
N ALA A 70 -26.57 -8.51 -7.43
CA ALA A 70 -27.72 -9.08 -6.73
C ALA A 70 -28.79 -8.01 -6.41
N ALA A 71 -28.38 -6.85 -5.92
CA ALA A 71 -29.28 -5.74 -5.63
C ALA A 71 -30.02 -5.25 -6.88
N LEU A 72 -29.35 -5.14 -8.02
CA LEU A 72 -29.96 -4.78 -9.30
C LEU A 72 -30.97 -5.82 -9.78
N VAL A 73 -30.66 -7.11 -9.63
CA VAL A 73 -31.60 -8.20 -9.97
C VAL A 73 -32.85 -8.12 -9.09
N VAL A 74 -32.69 -7.89 -7.79
CA VAL A 74 -33.82 -7.71 -6.86
C VAL A 74 -34.64 -6.48 -7.21
N LEU A 75 -33.99 -5.36 -7.58
CA LEU A 75 -34.67 -4.15 -8.01
C LEU A 75 -35.46 -4.35 -9.31
N LEU A 76 -34.88 -5.10 -10.26
CA LEU A 76 -35.56 -5.48 -11.50
C LEU A 76 -36.79 -6.36 -11.22
N ALA A 77 -36.66 -7.34 -10.31
CA ALA A 77 -37.80 -8.15 -9.88
C ALA A 77 -38.89 -7.29 -9.20
N ALA A 78 -38.49 -6.32 -8.37
CA ALA A 78 -39.42 -5.37 -7.74
C ALA A 78 -40.15 -4.51 -8.78
N ALA A 79 -39.46 -4.07 -9.83
CA ALA A 79 -40.03 -3.27 -10.92
C ALA A 79 -41.00 -4.08 -11.79
N LEU A 80 -40.78 -5.39 -11.93
CA LEU A 80 -41.64 -6.29 -12.69
C LEU A 80 -42.83 -6.83 -11.88
N ALA A 81 -42.78 -6.77 -10.54
CA ALA A 81 -43.83 -7.27 -9.66
C ALA A 81 -45.25 -6.72 -9.96
N PRO A 82 -45.45 -5.44 -10.32
CA PRO A 82 -46.77 -4.93 -10.68
C PRO A 82 -47.40 -5.59 -11.91
N LEU A 83 -46.59 -6.09 -12.86
CA LEU A 83 -47.11 -6.75 -14.08
C LEU A 83 -47.81 -8.08 -13.78
N VAL A 84 -47.48 -8.71 -12.66
CA VAL A 84 -48.08 -9.98 -12.20
C VAL A 84 -49.02 -9.78 -11.01
N GLY A 85 -49.41 -8.53 -10.71
CA GLY A 85 -50.30 -8.19 -9.59
C GLY A 85 -49.67 -8.36 -8.20
N ALA A 86 -48.34 -8.50 -8.11
CA ALA A 86 -47.63 -8.69 -6.84
C ALA A 86 -47.15 -7.36 -6.24
N ARG A 87 -47.15 -7.25 -4.91
CA ARG A 87 -46.63 -6.08 -4.17
C ARG A 87 -45.11 -6.17 -4.01
N GLY A 88 -44.35 -5.51 -4.88
CA GLY A 88 -42.87 -5.51 -4.88
C GLY A 88 -42.16 -4.57 -3.89
N ALA A 89 -42.89 -3.86 -3.02
CA ALA A 89 -42.30 -2.80 -2.17
C ALA A 89 -41.17 -3.30 -1.24
N HIS A 90 -41.30 -4.51 -0.70
CA HIS A 90 -40.28 -5.13 0.15
C HIS A 90 -39.01 -5.49 -0.63
N LEU A 91 -39.15 -5.89 -1.90
CA LEU A 91 -38.03 -6.14 -2.80
C LEU A 91 -37.32 -4.83 -3.17
N ALA A 92 -38.08 -3.78 -3.47
CA ALA A 92 -37.51 -2.46 -3.76
C ALA A 92 -36.71 -1.91 -2.56
N LEU A 93 -37.23 -2.06 -1.35
CA LEU A 93 -36.52 -1.69 -0.12
C LEU A 93 -35.27 -2.55 0.11
N ALA A 94 -35.36 -3.87 -0.05
CA ALA A 94 -34.22 -4.76 0.13
C ALA A 94 -33.11 -4.51 -0.91
N GLY A 95 -33.47 -4.39 -2.19
CA GLY A 95 -32.54 -4.08 -3.27
C GLY A 95 -31.93 -2.69 -3.11
N GLY A 96 -32.73 -1.68 -2.77
CA GLY A 96 -32.26 -0.32 -2.53
C GLY A 96 -31.32 -0.21 -1.32
N ALA A 97 -31.66 -0.87 -0.22
CA ALA A 97 -30.83 -0.89 0.99
C ALA A 97 -29.47 -1.57 0.75
N ALA A 98 -29.42 -2.60 -0.09
CA ALA A 98 -28.17 -3.27 -0.47
C ALA A 98 -27.35 -2.48 -1.51
N LEU A 99 -27.98 -1.64 -2.32
CA LEU A 99 -27.34 -0.89 -3.40
C LEU A 99 -26.29 0.10 -2.88
N VAL A 100 -26.63 0.86 -1.84
CA VAL A 100 -25.77 1.90 -1.26
C VAL A 100 -24.43 1.34 -0.74
N PRO A 101 -24.41 0.35 0.18
CA PRO A 101 -23.16 -0.22 0.67
C PRO A 101 -22.39 -0.96 -0.43
N ALA A 102 -23.08 -1.57 -1.41
CA ALA A 102 -22.43 -2.25 -2.53
C ALA A 102 -21.64 -1.28 -3.41
N VAL A 103 -22.25 -0.16 -3.80
CA VAL A 103 -21.57 0.90 -4.58
C VAL A 103 -20.43 1.51 -3.77
N ALA A 104 -20.63 1.78 -2.48
CA ALA A 104 -19.59 2.33 -1.62
C ALA A 104 -18.39 1.39 -1.49
N ALA A 105 -18.62 0.09 -1.26
CA ALA A 105 -17.58 -0.93 -1.16
C ALA A 105 -16.82 -1.08 -2.49
N LEU A 106 -17.53 -1.08 -3.62
CA LEU A 106 -16.94 -1.14 -4.95
C LEU A 106 -16.07 0.09 -5.22
N ALA A 107 -16.60 1.30 -5.00
CA ALA A 107 -15.90 2.55 -5.23
C ALA A 107 -14.65 2.67 -4.34
N TRP A 108 -14.78 2.30 -3.06
CA TRP A 108 -13.67 2.28 -2.11
C TRP A 108 -12.60 1.26 -2.52
N GLY A 109 -12.99 0.02 -2.81
CA GLY A 109 -12.05 -1.05 -3.19
C GLY A 109 -11.30 -0.71 -4.49
N VAL A 110 -12.00 -0.27 -5.54
CA VAL A 110 -11.39 0.17 -6.80
C VAL A 110 -10.51 1.40 -6.60
N GLY A 111 -10.98 2.39 -5.84
CA GLY A 111 -10.20 3.58 -5.52
C GLY A 111 -8.91 3.24 -4.79
N ARG A 112 -8.97 2.30 -3.82
CA ARG A 112 -7.81 1.89 -3.07
C ARG A 112 -6.83 1.06 -3.90
N LEU A 113 -7.32 0.15 -4.75
CA LEU A 113 -6.48 -0.58 -5.70
C LEU A 113 -5.79 0.38 -6.70
N ARG A 114 -6.48 1.39 -7.22
CA ARG A 114 -5.88 2.41 -8.08
C ARG A 114 -4.83 3.25 -7.37
N ALA A 115 -5.04 3.56 -6.09
CA ALA A 115 -4.06 4.27 -5.27
C ALA A 115 -2.82 3.42 -4.99
N LEU A 116 -2.97 2.10 -4.82
CA LEU A 116 -1.86 1.15 -4.69
C LEU A 116 -1.13 0.90 -6.02
N GLY A 117 -1.86 0.89 -7.14
CA GLY A 117 -1.35 0.67 -8.49
C GLY A 117 -0.81 1.91 -9.22
N ARG A 118 -0.75 3.07 -8.56
CA ARG A 118 -0.04 4.27 -9.06
C ARG A 118 1.31 4.43 -8.34
N PRO A 119 2.36 3.69 -8.70
CA PRO A 119 3.71 4.02 -8.28
C PRO A 119 4.17 5.23 -9.10
N ARG A 120 3.79 6.45 -8.70
CA ARG A 120 4.21 7.68 -9.40
C ARG A 120 5.71 7.99 -9.24
N LEU A 121 6.46 7.21 -8.46
CA LEU A 121 7.86 7.49 -8.12
C LEU A 121 8.80 6.27 -8.20
N THR A 122 8.32 5.06 -8.50
CA THR A 122 9.11 3.84 -8.24
C THR A 122 9.56 3.07 -9.48
N LEU A 123 8.95 3.24 -10.66
CA LEU A 123 9.37 2.46 -11.84
C LEU A 123 10.69 2.99 -12.45
N THR A 124 10.81 4.31 -12.60
CA THR A 124 12.05 4.95 -13.06
C THR A 124 13.19 4.79 -12.05
N SER A 125 12.91 4.89 -10.75
CA SER A 125 13.91 4.68 -9.68
C SER A 125 14.38 3.23 -9.61
N VAL A 126 13.48 2.25 -9.83
CA VAL A 126 13.84 0.84 -9.88
C VAL A 126 14.67 0.53 -11.12
N GLU A 127 14.31 1.04 -12.31
CA GLU A 127 15.15 0.91 -13.51
C GLU A 127 16.52 1.57 -13.34
N GLU A 128 16.60 2.73 -12.71
CA GLU A 128 17.86 3.39 -12.38
C GLU A 128 18.71 2.57 -11.42
N THR A 129 18.08 1.99 -10.40
CA THR A 129 18.74 1.12 -9.44
C THR A 129 19.28 -0.14 -10.14
N TRP A 130 18.51 -0.75 -11.04
CA TRP A 130 18.94 -1.92 -11.82
C TRP A 130 20.06 -1.59 -12.82
N ARG A 131 20.02 -0.43 -13.48
CA ARG A 131 21.12 0.03 -14.35
C ARG A 131 22.40 0.24 -13.57
N TRP A 132 22.32 0.89 -12.41
CA TRP A 132 23.46 1.12 -11.54
C TRP A 132 24.05 -0.22 -11.03
N LEU A 133 23.19 -1.16 -10.64
CA LEU A 133 23.59 -2.49 -10.19
C LEU A 133 24.29 -3.29 -11.31
N GLY A 134 23.74 -3.25 -12.53
CA GLY A 134 24.33 -3.90 -13.70
C GLY A 134 25.67 -3.30 -14.09
N ALA A 135 25.84 -1.98 -13.96
CA ALA A 135 27.10 -1.29 -14.21
C ALA A 135 28.19 -1.67 -13.19
N GLN A 136 27.82 -1.82 -11.91
CA GLN A 136 28.76 -2.23 -10.86
C GLN A 136 29.18 -3.71 -10.95
N LEU A 137 28.26 -4.60 -11.32
CA LEU A 137 28.60 -6.01 -11.58
C LEU A 137 29.55 -6.14 -12.76
N ARG A 138 29.33 -5.35 -13.82
CA ARG A 138 30.18 -5.35 -15.01
C ARG A 138 31.58 -4.81 -14.71
N SER A 139 31.69 -3.71 -13.98
CA SER A 139 33.00 -3.13 -13.63
C SER A 139 33.85 -4.05 -12.76
N ARG A 140 33.22 -4.79 -11.84
CA ARG A 140 33.87 -5.80 -10.98
C ARG A 140 34.33 -7.04 -11.75
N LEU A 141 33.60 -7.43 -12.80
CA LEU A 141 33.95 -8.58 -13.65
C LEU A 141 35.05 -8.25 -14.68
N THR A 142 35.15 -6.99 -15.13
CA THR A 142 36.21 -6.53 -16.05
C THR A 142 37.54 -6.18 -15.35
N LEU A 143 37.60 -6.25 -14.02
CA LEU A 143 38.81 -6.02 -13.21
C LEU A 143 39.56 -7.33 -12.86
N ARG A 144 39.18 -8.45 -13.50
CA ARG A 144 39.94 -9.72 -13.52
C ARG A 144 40.52 -9.95 -14.90
#